data_AF-A0A0Q0CAT0-F1
#
_entry.id   AF-A0A0Q0CAT0-F1
#
_cell.length_a   1.000
_cell.length_b   1.000
_cell.length_c   1.000
_cell.angle_alpha   90.00
_cell.angle_beta   90.00
_cell.angle_gamma   90.00
#
_symmetry.space_group_name_H-M   'P 1'
#
loop_
_entity.id
_entity.type
_entity.pdbx_description
1 polymer ?
#
loop_
_entity_poly.entity_id
_entity_poly.type
_entity_poly.pdbx_seq_one_letter_code
_entity_poly.pdbx_strand_id
1 'polypeptide(L)'
;MISFKILPDHILFRFDWQNMQKYRDMELPRPPLASIESLQVVCAETVRACQSYARLTGTSRANALKRMFIFAKAEGKAIPASGSPDWKVFVQEHYIYHLSHPEKTTQEGDKDLETIRSEWRQIVYLYESFKQQKVIPLDTTIPTIKQPQIPDDDRSAEILDSVEERLWPLEDANHLWPKTYLIDKSLTVSTDKFLAKLQSDVEHRTHSILTACESYWDRVVICQRIGEDLIKSIPVEEIERVLSSGNFYVNHRYIADAYRPDGAAWFLAMIEHFFLRTGELRAISYTAMKAIPFFKPFCGNSYMRARMDQELRRIAGSYAAPGEDITETLIRLLGYVSARDCGAAAAILTAENPKFNPHALRSAAYLSDDDKPLHHWDSNLGCLKWGVSKPRAKARKVSALSPRSFKIYTELVKATMKARIRLILSGGGRKN
;
A
#
# COMPACT_ATOMS: atom_id res chain seq x y z
N MET A 1 -26.25 15.63 17.76
CA MET A 1 -26.20 14.92 19.03
C MET A 1 -26.70 13.50 18.81
N ILE A 2 -25.97 12.47 19.26
CA ILE A 2 -26.45 11.07 19.17
C ILE A 2 -27.46 10.84 20.29
N SER A 3 -28.63 10.28 19.96
CA SER A 3 -29.71 9.97 20.93
C SER A 3 -30.31 8.59 20.68
N PHE A 4 -30.95 7.98 21.68
CA PHE A 4 -31.66 6.71 21.52
C PHE A 4 -33.10 6.78 22.06
N LYS A 5 -33.99 5.95 21.50
CA LYS A 5 -35.36 5.75 21.99
C LYS A 5 -35.66 4.26 22.04
N ILE A 6 -36.11 3.77 23.20
CA ILE A 6 -36.53 2.38 23.38
C ILE A 6 -38.02 2.29 23.02
N LEU A 7 -38.36 1.49 22.01
CA LEU A 7 -39.73 1.24 21.55
C LEU A 7 -40.15 -0.20 21.96
N PRO A 8 -41.44 -0.57 21.82
CA PRO A 8 -41.93 -1.90 22.23
C PRO A 8 -41.24 -3.06 21.50
N ASP A 9 -40.88 -2.87 20.24
CA ASP A 9 -40.41 -3.89 19.30
C ASP A 9 -38.92 -3.73 18.93
N HIS A 10 -38.40 -2.50 18.95
CA HIS A 10 -37.01 -2.19 18.59
C HIS A 10 -36.45 -1.01 19.40
N ILE A 11 -35.16 -0.72 19.23
CA ILE A 11 -34.48 0.43 19.82
C ILE A 11 -33.93 1.27 18.67
N LEU A 12 -34.28 2.55 18.65
CA LEU A 12 -33.91 3.48 17.58
C LEU A 12 -32.76 4.36 18.04
N PHE A 13 -31.62 4.26 17.36
CA PHE A 13 -30.46 5.14 17.54
C PHE A 13 -30.43 6.19 16.43
N ARG A 14 -30.41 7.47 16.81
CA ARG A 14 -30.37 8.60 15.88
C ARG A 14 -29.00 9.26 15.89
N PHE A 15 -28.39 9.38 14.71
CA PHE A 15 -27.10 10.03 14.49
C PHE A 15 -27.28 11.31 13.70
N ASP A 16 -26.49 12.35 13.98
CA ASP A 16 -26.44 13.54 13.13
C ASP A 16 -25.84 13.21 11.76
N TRP A 17 -26.46 13.75 10.72
CA TRP A 17 -26.02 13.55 9.34
C TRP A 17 -25.96 14.88 8.58
N GLN A 18 -24.92 15.08 7.76
CA GLN A 18 -24.68 16.35 7.07
C GLN A 18 -25.45 16.51 5.74
N ASN A 19 -26.21 15.48 5.30
CA ASN A 19 -27.04 15.57 4.09
C ASN A 19 -28.48 16.06 4.41
N MET A 20 -29.32 16.23 3.38
CA MET A 20 -30.64 16.89 3.43
C MET A 20 -31.58 16.47 4.56
N GLN A 21 -31.50 15.24 5.09
CA GLN A 21 -32.35 14.76 6.19
C GLN A 21 -31.85 15.14 7.60
N LYS A 22 -30.67 15.76 7.76
CA LYS A 22 -30.05 16.19 9.04
C LYS A 22 -29.75 15.07 10.08
N TYR A 23 -30.33 13.89 9.93
CA TYR A 23 -30.11 12.73 10.80
C TYR A 23 -30.15 11.41 10.03
N ARG A 24 -29.63 10.35 10.64
CA ARG A 24 -29.70 8.95 10.19
C ARG A 24 -30.12 8.07 11.35
N ASP A 25 -31.16 7.28 11.15
CA ASP A 25 -31.67 6.34 12.16
C ASP A 25 -31.09 4.93 11.94
N MET A 26 -30.80 4.25 13.05
CA MET A 26 -30.34 2.86 13.09
C MET A 26 -31.25 2.08 14.03
N GLU A 27 -31.89 1.06 13.48
CA GLU A 27 -32.76 0.15 14.24
C GLU A 27 -31.94 -1.02 14.80
N LEU A 28 -32.06 -1.19 16.11
CA LEU A 28 -31.52 -2.31 16.86
C LEU A 28 -32.68 -3.18 17.35
N PRO A 29 -32.57 -4.52 17.29
CA PRO A 29 -33.61 -5.39 17.82
C PRO A 29 -33.73 -5.21 19.34
N ARG A 30 -34.95 -5.26 19.88
CA ARG A 30 -35.15 -5.34 21.32
C ARG A 30 -35.01 -6.80 21.79
N PRO A 31 -34.10 -7.11 22.74
CA PRO A 31 -34.06 -8.44 23.34
C PRO A 31 -35.34 -8.70 24.15
N PRO A 32 -35.98 -9.87 24.01
CA PRO A 32 -37.30 -10.13 24.57
C PRO A 32 -37.32 -10.18 26.10
N LEU A 33 -36.23 -10.61 26.73
CA LEU A 33 -36.13 -10.78 28.19
C LEU A 33 -35.36 -9.65 28.89
N ALA A 34 -35.00 -8.57 28.19
CA ALA A 34 -34.23 -7.49 28.78
C ALA A 34 -35.12 -6.48 29.54
N SER A 35 -34.75 -6.18 30.78
CA SER A 35 -35.39 -5.11 31.56
C SER A 35 -35.12 -3.74 30.94
N ILE A 36 -36.09 -2.83 31.05
CA ILE A 36 -35.96 -1.46 30.52
C ILE A 36 -34.76 -0.75 31.15
N GLU A 37 -34.52 -0.96 32.45
CA GLU A 37 -33.39 -0.40 33.19
C GLU A 37 -32.04 -0.84 32.61
N SER A 38 -31.86 -2.14 32.37
CA SER A 38 -30.61 -2.67 31.79
C SER A 38 -30.38 -2.16 30.37
N LEU A 39 -31.46 -2.06 29.57
CA LEU A 39 -31.40 -1.49 28.22
C LEU A 39 -31.04 0.00 28.26
N GLN A 40 -31.60 0.77 29.18
CA GLN A 40 -31.30 2.19 29.34
C GLN A 40 -29.83 2.41 29.69
N VAL A 41 -29.29 1.66 30.65
CA VAL A 41 -27.88 1.78 31.06
C VAL A 41 -26.94 1.46 29.90
N VAL A 42 -27.12 0.31 29.25
CA VAL A 42 -26.27 -0.13 28.14
C VAL A 42 -26.36 0.82 26.94
N CYS A 43 -27.56 1.33 26.61
CA CYS A 43 -27.73 2.29 25.51
C CYS A 43 -27.11 3.65 25.84
N ALA A 44 -27.31 4.17 27.06
CA ALA A 44 -26.72 5.44 27.49
C ALA A 44 -25.20 5.40 27.48
N GLU A 45 -24.60 4.32 27.97
CA GLU A 45 -23.14 4.15 27.93
C GLU A 45 -22.61 3.96 26.51
N THR A 46 -23.37 3.29 25.65
CA THR A 46 -23.02 3.21 24.22
C THR A 46 -23.05 4.58 23.57
N VAL A 47 -24.03 5.44 23.87
CA VAL A 47 -24.07 6.83 23.36
C VAL A 47 -22.86 7.63 23.85
N ARG A 48 -22.49 7.51 25.13
CA ARG A 48 -21.29 8.16 25.68
C ARG A 48 -20.02 7.69 24.97
N ALA A 49 -19.90 6.39 24.73
CA ALA A 49 -18.81 5.82 23.96
C ALA A 49 -18.80 6.35 22.51
N CYS A 50 -19.94 6.44 21.85
CA CYS A 50 -20.04 6.97 20.48
C CYS A 50 -19.64 8.46 20.37
N GLN A 51 -19.94 9.27 21.38
CA GLN A 51 -19.62 10.71 21.41
C GLN A 51 -18.12 10.98 21.65
N SER A 52 -17.40 10.03 22.23
CA SER A 52 -15.98 10.17 22.58
C SER A 52 -15.02 9.94 21.39
N TYR A 53 -15.54 9.53 20.23
CA TYR A 53 -14.74 9.19 19.05
C TYR A 53 -15.26 9.88 17.77
N ALA A 54 -14.45 9.88 16.72
CA ALA A 54 -14.86 10.33 15.39
C ALA A 54 -16.11 9.59 14.90
N ARG A 55 -16.95 10.26 14.10
CA ARG A 55 -18.29 9.79 13.68
C ARG A 55 -18.34 8.34 13.18
N LEU A 56 -17.39 7.96 12.31
CA LEU A 56 -17.33 6.60 11.74
C LEU A 56 -17.11 5.54 12.83
N THR A 57 -16.19 5.80 13.76
CA THR A 57 -15.93 4.94 14.91
C THR A 57 -17.13 4.87 15.86
N GLY A 58 -17.87 5.98 16.02
CA GLY A 58 -19.13 6.01 16.78
C GLY A 58 -20.20 5.10 16.16
N THR A 59 -20.37 5.12 14.83
CA THR A 59 -21.30 4.19 14.16
C THR A 59 -20.89 2.72 14.34
N SER A 60 -19.59 2.41 14.32
CA SER A 60 -19.09 1.06 14.60
C SER A 60 -19.42 0.57 16.02
N ARG A 61 -19.44 1.46 17.02
CA ARG A 61 -19.83 1.14 18.41
C ARG A 61 -21.32 0.80 18.52
N ALA A 62 -22.18 1.56 17.87
CA ALA A 62 -23.60 1.25 17.81
C ALA A 62 -23.89 -0.07 17.06
N ASN A 63 -23.12 -0.37 16.02
CA ASN A 63 -23.19 -1.68 15.34
C ASN A 63 -22.72 -2.83 16.24
N ALA A 64 -21.74 -2.61 17.13
CA ALA A 64 -21.36 -3.59 18.13
C ALA A 64 -22.49 -3.86 19.13
N LEU A 65 -23.18 -2.81 19.59
CA LEU A 65 -24.37 -2.95 20.43
C LEU A 65 -25.50 -3.71 19.70
N LYS A 66 -25.73 -3.39 18.42
CA LYS A 66 -26.72 -4.08 17.58
C LYS A 66 -26.50 -5.60 17.57
N ARG A 67 -25.25 -6.03 17.44
CA ARG A 67 -24.89 -7.46 17.41
C ARG A 67 -25.14 -8.15 18.75
N MET A 68 -24.80 -7.48 19.84
CA MET A 68 -25.11 -7.97 21.18
C MET A 68 -26.62 -8.17 21.37
N PHE A 69 -27.46 -7.27 20.85
CA PHE A 69 -28.91 -7.44 20.90
C PHE A 69 -29.45 -8.48 19.92
N ILE A 70 -28.82 -8.67 18.76
CA ILE A 70 -29.15 -9.78 17.85
C ILE A 70 -28.90 -11.12 18.56
N PHE A 71 -27.74 -11.27 19.22
CA PHE A 71 -27.43 -12.44 20.04
C PHE A 71 -28.47 -12.63 21.15
N ALA A 72 -28.73 -11.61 21.95
CA ALA A 72 -29.68 -11.71 23.05
C ALA A 72 -31.12 -12.02 22.59
N LYS A 73 -31.52 -11.54 21.41
CA LYS A 73 -32.81 -11.88 20.79
C LYS A 73 -32.84 -13.32 20.25
N ALA A 74 -31.77 -13.75 19.56
CA ALA A 74 -31.70 -15.08 18.95
C ALA A 74 -31.66 -16.20 20.01
N GLU A 75 -30.87 -16.01 21.06
CA GLU A 75 -30.69 -16.99 22.14
C GLU A 75 -31.68 -16.80 23.30
N GLY A 76 -32.61 -15.84 23.19
CA GLY A 76 -33.60 -15.55 24.23
C GLY A 76 -32.96 -15.18 25.57
N LYS A 77 -31.83 -14.46 25.58
CA LYS A 77 -31.09 -14.08 26.79
C LYS A 77 -31.52 -12.69 27.29
N ALA A 78 -31.58 -12.53 28.61
CA ALA A 78 -31.70 -11.22 29.23
C ALA A 78 -30.36 -10.48 29.19
N ILE A 79 -30.39 -9.15 29.14
CA ILE A 79 -29.20 -8.35 29.39
C ILE A 79 -28.96 -8.33 30.90
N PRO A 80 -27.78 -8.77 31.40
CA PRO A 80 -27.51 -8.80 32.83
C PRO A 80 -27.59 -7.40 33.47
N ALA A 81 -28.02 -7.36 34.73
CA ALA A 81 -28.01 -6.12 35.50
C ALA A 81 -26.58 -5.59 35.68
N SER A 82 -26.45 -4.28 35.91
CA SER A 82 -25.13 -3.65 36.10
C SER A 82 -24.41 -4.26 37.30
N GLY A 83 -23.14 -4.66 37.10
CA GLY A 83 -22.33 -5.29 38.14
C GLY A 83 -22.68 -6.75 38.46
N SER A 84 -23.64 -7.38 37.75
CA SER A 84 -23.97 -8.79 37.94
C SER A 84 -22.81 -9.72 37.51
N PRO A 85 -22.52 -10.81 38.25
CA PRO A 85 -21.58 -11.83 37.81
C PRO A 85 -22.01 -12.54 36.51
N ASP A 86 -23.30 -12.48 36.16
CA ASP A 86 -23.85 -13.10 34.95
C ASP A 86 -23.27 -12.50 33.65
N TRP A 87 -22.67 -11.30 33.73
CA TRP A 87 -21.91 -10.72 32.61
C TRP A 87 -20.78 -11.63 32.14
N LYS A 88 -20.17 -12.43 33.03
CA LYS A 88 -19.13 -13.39 32.65
C LYS A 88 -19.66 -14.44 31.70
N VAL A 89 -20.81 -15.01 32.02
CA VAL A 89 -21.48 -16.03 31.20
C VAL A 89 -21.95 -15.40 29.89
N PHE A 90 -22.62 -14.24 29.97
CA PHE A 90 -23.15 -13.53 28.82
C PHE A 90 -22.07 -13.17 27.78
N VAL A 91 -20.91 -12.67 28.21
CA VAL A 91 -19.80 -12.30 27.31
C VAL A 91 -19.21 -13.53 26.61
N GLN A 92 -19.09 -14.67 27.32
CA GLN A 92 -18.57 -15.92 26.76
C GLN A 92 -19.56 -16.53 25.76
N GLU A 93 -20.84 -16.57 26.10
CA GLU A 93 -21.88 -17.08 25.19
C GLU A 93 -22.00 -16.20 23.93
N HIS A 94 -21.92 -14.87 24.07
CA HIS A 94 -21.92 -13.96 22.93
C HIS A 94 -20.69 -14.20 22.03
N TYR A 95 -19.53 -14.50 22.61
CA TYR A 95 -18.33 -14.84 21.85
C TYR A 95 -18.50 -16.12 21.05
N ILE A 96 -19.02 -17.18 21.68
CA ILE A 96 -19.31 -18.45 21.02
C ILE A 96 -20.31 -18.23 19.89
N TYR A 97 -21.40 -17.51 20.15
CA TYR A 97 -22.41 -17.21 19.14
C TYR A 97 -21.85 -16.45 17.94
N HIS A 98 -20.97 -15.47 18.17
CA HIS A 98 -20.33 -14.67 17.13
C HIS A 98 -19.44 -15.53 16.20
N LEU A 99 -18.80 -16.57 16.73
CA LEU A 99 -17.97 -17.50 15.96
C LEU A 99 -18.78 -18.58 15.25
N SER A 100 -19.88 -19.05 15.85
CA SER A 100 -20.69 -20.15 15.32
C SER A 100 -21.72 -19.72 14.27
N HIS A 101 -21.94 -18.42 14.06
CA HIS A 101 -22.95 -17.91 13.12
C HIS A 101 -22.39 -16.83 12.16
N PRO A 102 -21.37 -17.15 11.35
CA PRO A 102 -20.72 -16.19 10.45
C PRO A 102 -21.66 -15.66 9.36
N GLU A 103 -22.70 -16.40 9.01
CA GLU A 103 -23.56 -16.21 7.82
C GLU A 103 -24.57 -15.06 7.94
N LYS A 104 -24.82 -14.55 9.15
CA LYS A 104 -26.11 -13.88 9.46
C LYS A 104 -26.19 -12.36 9.26
N THR A 105 -25.46 -11.75 8.31
CA THR A 105 -25.77 -10.35 7.90
C THR A 105 -25.79 -10.08 6.40
N THR A 106 -25.25 -10.96 5.58
CA THR A 106 -25.26 -10.86 4.11
C THR A 106 -25.76 -12.19 3.60
N GLN A 107 -26.83 -12.21 2.80
CA GLN A 107 -27.48 -13.43 2.29
C GLN A 107 -26.60 -14.23 1.29
N GLU A 108 -25.29 -13.97 1.24
CA GLU A 108 -24.34 -14.42 0.23
C GLU A 108 -23.10 -15.08 0.88
N GLY A 109 -23.34 -16.06 1.75
CA GLY A 109 -22.30 -16.96 2.28
C GLY A 109 -21.61 -16.52 3.58
N ASP A 110 -20.67 -17.36 4.01
CA ASP A 110 -19.88 -17.16 5.23
C ASP A 110 -19.01 -15.91 5.13
N LYS A 111 -18.99 -15.11 6.21
CA LYS A 111 -18.05 -13.99 6.33
C LYS A 111 -16.61 -14.48 6.35
N ASP A 112 -15.72 -13.68 5.75
CA ASP A 112 -14.30 -13.87 5.92
C ASP A 112 -13.87 -13.74 7.41
N LEU A 113 -12.79 -14.43 7.77
CA LEU A 113 -12.26 -14.43 9.14
C LEU A 113 -11.79 -13.04 9.58
N GLU A 114 -11.38 -12.19 8.64
CA GLU A 114 -10.91 -10.83 8.91
C GLU A 114 -12.07 -9.92 9.35
N THR A 115 -13.22 -10.03 8.69
CA THR A 115 -14.44 -9.30 9.03
C THR A 115 -14.98 -9.81 10.37
N ILE A 116 -15.05 -11.13 10.59
CA ILE A 116 -15.46 -11.70 11.89
C ILE A 116 -14.57 -11.15 13.02
N ARG A 117 -13.25 -11.08 12.80
CA ARG A 117 -12.30 -10.52 13.77
C ARG A 117 -12.49 -9.03 13.99
N SER A 118 -12.64 -8.25 12.91
CA SER A 118 -12.83 -6.80 12.97
C SER A 118 -14.10 -6.44 13.73
N GLU A 119 -15.19 -7.17 13.49
CA GLU A 119 -16.46 -7.02 14.18
C GLU A 119 -16.34 -7.34 15.68
N TRP A 120 -15.71 -8.46 16.03
CA TRP A 120 -15.47 -8.82 17.43
C TRP A 120 -14.60 -7.78 18.14
N ARG A 121 -13.59 -7.24 17.47
CA ARG A 121 -12.73 -6.17 18.03
C ARG A 121 -13.57 -4.94 18.43
N GLN A 122 -14.58 -4.57 17.66
CA GLN A 122 -15.48 -3.47 18.03
C GLN A 122 -16.36 -3.80 19.25
N ILE A 123 -16.77 -5.06 19.40
CA ILE A 123 -17.51 -5.57 20.57
C ILE A 123 -16.62 -5.55 21.81
N VAL A 124 -15.37 -6.02 21.70
CA VAL A 124 -14.40 -6.01 22.82
C VAL A 124 -14.22 -4.60 23.37
N TYR A 125 -13.99 -3.61 22.50
CA TYR A 125 -13.85 -2.23 22.94
C TYR A 125 -15.14 -1.68 23.59
N LEU A 126 -16.32 -2.11 23.15
CA LEU A 126 -17.58 -1.72 23.79
C LEU A 126 -17.66 -2.32 25.21
N TYR A 127 -17.30 -3.60 25.37
CA TYR A 127 -17.25 -4.23 26.70
C TYR A 127 -16.18 -3.62 27.61
N GLU A 128 -15.03 -3.22 27.08
CA GLU A 128 -14.02 -2.48 27.85
C GLU A 128 -14.56 -1.11 28.29
N SER A 129 -15.34 -0.42 27.45
CA SER A 129 -16.05 0.80 27.87
C SER A 129 -17.05 0.51 29.00
N PHE A 130 -17.78 -0.60 28.94
CA PHE A 130 -18.70 -0.99 30.01
C PHE A 130 -17.99 -1.38 31.31
N LYS A 131 -16.79 -1.95 31.24
CA LYS A 131 -15.93 -2.18 32.42
C LYS A 131 -15.47 -0.89 33.07
N GLN A 132 -14.99 0.06 32.26
CA GLN A 132 -14.53 1.37 32.76
C GLN A 132 -15.65 2.11 33.51
N GLN A 133 -16.89 1.94 33.06
CA GLN A 133 -18.09 2.55 33.64
C GLN A 133 -18.79 1.66 34.69
N LYS A 134 -18.16 0.54 35.09
CA LYS A 134 -18.67 -0.41 36.09
C LYS A 134 -20.05 -1.03 35.77
N VAL A 135 -20.46 -1.01 34.51
CA VAL A 135 -21.64 -1.77 34.04
C VAL A 135 -21.33 -3.26 34.05
N ILE A 136 -20.11 -3.63 33.64
CA ILE A 136 -19.59 -4.99 33.70
C ILE A 136 -18.58 -5.08 34.86
N PRO A 137 -18.59 -6.17 35.66
CA PRO A 137 -17.56 -6.42 36.66
C PRO A 137 -16.14 -6.40 36.06
N LEU A 138 -15.20 -5.76 36.75
CA LEU A 138 -13.82 -5.60 36.27
C LEU A 138 -13.09 -6.93 36.05
N ASP A 139 -13.47 -7.96 36.80
CA ASP A 139 -12.95 -9.32 36.74
C ASP A 139 -13.54 -10.17 35.60
N THR A 140 -14.45 -9.60 34.79
CA THR A 140 -15.00 -10.27 33.61
C THR A 140 -13.94 -10.41 32.53
N THR A 141 -13.58 -11.64 32.16
CA THR A 141 -12.63 -11.87 31.06
C THR A 141 -13.35 -11.70 29.72
N ILE A 142 -12.88 -10.77 28.89
CA ILE A 142 -13.41 -10.54 27.54
C ILE A 142 -12.52 -11.30 26.54
N PRO A 143 -13.06 -12.31 25.83
CA PRO A 143 -12.29 -13.05 24.83
C PRO A 143 -11.73 -12.15 23.73
N THR A 144 -10.54 -12.46 23.25
CA THR A 144 -9.93 -11.75 22.11
C THR A 144 -9.58 -12.75 21.02
N ILE A 145 -9.98 -12.46 19.78
CA ILE A 145 -9.50 -13.21 18.61
C ILE A 145 -8.08 -12.73 18.31
N LYS A 146 -7.09 -13.42 18.86
CA LYS A 146 -5.68 -13.19 18.54
C LYS A 146 -5.43 -13.73 17.14
N GLN A 147 -4.85 -12.91 16.27
CA GLN A 147 -4.16 -13.45 15.11
C GLN A 147 -2.99 -14.26 15.67
N PRO A 148 -2.80 -15.53 15.29
CA PRO A 148 -1.48 -16.11 15.46
C PRO A 148 -0.54 -15.12 14.77
N GLN A 149 0.44 -14.60 15.51
CA GLN A 149 1.60 -14.00 14.88
C GLN A 149 2.34 -15.17 14.22
N ILE A 150 1.76 -15.65 13.13
CA ILE A 150 2.59 -16.02 11.99
C ILE A 150 3.35 -14.71 11.77
N PRO A 151 4.68 -14.70 11.88
CA PRO A 151 5.44 -13.62 11.28
C PRO A 151 4.82 -13.36 9.91
N ASP A 152 4.83 -12.15 9.39
CA ASP A 152 4.57 -11.98 7.96
C ASP A 152 5.62 -12.83 7.22
N ASP A 153 5.38 -14.13 7.04
CA ASP A 153 5.57 -14.78 5.76
C ASP A 153 4.60 -13.99 4.90
N ASP A 154 5.17 -12.89 4.38
CA ASP A 154 4.72 -12.20 3.18
C ASP A 154 3.86 -13.18 2.42
N ARG A 155 2.59 -12.82 2.17
CA ARG A 155 1.78 -13.42 1.10
C ARG A 155 2.74 -13.88 0.04
N SER A 156 2.98 -15.19 -0.04
CA SER A 156 4.14 -15.79 -0.69
C SER A 156 4.46 -14.99 -1.94
N ALA A 157 5.39 -14.04 -1.80
CA ALA A 157 5.90 -13.33 -2.94
C ALA A 157 6.66 -14.46 -3.60
N GLU A 158 6.04 -15.08 -4.61
CA GLU A 158 6.63 -16.14 -5.41
C GLU A 158 8.07 -15.70 -5.64
N ILE A 159 8.99 -16.37 -4.95
CA ILE A 159 10.39 -16.05 -5.06
C ILE A 159 10.70 -16.39 -6.51
N LEU A 160 11.36 -15.49 -7.23
CA LEU A 160 11.74 -15.69 -8.63
C LEU A 160 12.68 -16.92 -8.73
N ASP A 161 12.12 -18.14 -8.79
CA ASP A 161 12.69 -19.52 -8.78
C ASP A 161 11.96 -20.52 -7.85
N SER A 162 10.86 -20.16 -7.17
CA SER A 162 10.08 -21.17 -6.44
C SER A 162 9.37 -22.09 -7.43
N VAL A 163 9.89 -23.32 -7.59
CA VAL A 163 9.15 -24.40 -8.24
C VAL A 163 8.05 -24.81 -7.27
N GLU A 164 6.80 -24.47 -7.59
CA GLU A 164 5.66 -25.10 -6.93
C GLU A 164 5.69 -26.60 -7.28
N GLU A 165 6.11 -27.43 -6.33
CA GLU A 165 5.79 -28.85 -6.40
C GLU A 165 4.27 -28.98 -6.24
N ARG A 166 3.57 -29.19 -7.36
CA ARG A 166 2.16 -29.60 -7.31
C ARG A 166 2.06 -30.89 -6.52
N LEU A 167 1.56 -30.78 -5.30
CA LEU A 167 1.09 -31.93 -4.54
C LEU A 167 -0.11 -32.48 -5.30
N TRP A 168 0.05 -33.67 -5.88
CA TRP A 168 -1.03 -34.40 -6.52
C TRP A 168 -2.14 -34.68 -5.50
N PRO A 169 -3.42 -34.58 -5.86
CA PRO A 169 -4.51 -34.96 -4.96
C PRO A 169 -4.31 -36.43 -4.54
N LEU A 170 -4.34 -36.67 -3.22
CA LEU A 170 -4.26 -38.01 -2.64
C LEU A 170 -5.58 -38.76 -2.90
N GLU A 171 -5.71 -39.33 -4.09
CA GLU A 171 -6.89 -40.09 -4.51
C GLU A 171 -6.79 -41.59 -4.15
N ASP A 172 -5.58 -42.11 -3.93
CA ASP A 172 -5.33 -43.52 -3.62
C ASP A 172 -4.40 -43.69 -2.40
N ALA A 173 -4.82 -44.50 -1.43
CA ALA A 173 -4.02 -44.86 -0.26
C ALA A 173 -2.74 -45.62 -0.61
N ASN A 174 -2.68 -46.26 -1.78
CA ASN A 174 -1.45 -46.89 -2.28
C ASN A 174 -0.43 -45.88 -2.82
N HIS A 175 -0.82 -44.61 -3.00
CA HIS A 175 0.05 -43.50 -3.39
C HIS A 175 0.55 -42.69 -2.18
N LEU A 176 0.12 -43.04 -0.96
CA LEU A 176 0.85 -42.67 0.25
C LEU A 176 2.27 -43.22 0.08
N TRP A 177 3.25 -42.31 0.01
CA TRP A 177 4.66 -42.69 -0.05
C TRP A 177 4.91 -43.87 0.89
N PRO A 178 5.46 -45.00 0.42
CA PRO A 178 5.93 -46.00 1.35
C PRO A 178 7.03 -45.31 2.14
N LYS A 179 6.73 -44.87 3.38
CA LYS A 179 7.71 -44.29 4.29
C LYS A 179 8.75 -45.38 4.54
N THR A 180 9.75 -45.47 3.69
CA THR A 180 10.86 -46.40 3.82
C THR A 180 11.73 -46.02 5.02
N TYR A 181 11.59 -44.77 5.49
CA TYR A 181 12.24 -44.24 6.67
C TYR A 181 11.22 -43.46 7.52
N LEU A 182 11.21 -43.74 8.82
CA LEU A 182 10.39 -43.03 9.83
C LEU A 182 10.87 -41.60 10.12
N ILE A 183 12.06 -41.25 9.61
CA ILE A 183 12.75 -39.98 9.83
C ILE A 183 13.05 -39.37 8.46
N ASP A 184 12.75 -38.09 8.30
CA ASP A 184 13.10 -37.34 7.08
C ASP A 184 14.62 -37.42 6.84
N LYS A 185 15.03 -37.76 5.61
CA LYS A 185 16.44 -37.83 5.21
C LYS A 185 17.14 -36.46 5.32
N SER A 186 16.39 -35.37 5.40
CA SER A 186 16.93 -34.03 5.73
C SER A 186 17.54 -33.97 7.13
N LEU A 187 17.06 -34.79 8.08
CA LEU A 187 17.52 -34.86 9.47
C LEU A 187 18.80 -35.71 9.64
N THR A 188 19.22 -36.46 8.62
CA THR A 188 20.47 -37.23 8.62
C THR A 188 21.63 -36.51 7.93
N VAL A 189 21.40 -35.30 7.41
CA VAL A 189 22.45 -34.44 6.86
C VAL A 189 23.27 -33.86 8.01
N SER A 190 24.60 -33.96 7.95
CA SER A 190 25.45 -33.31 8.95
C SER A 190 25.24 -31.80 8.93
N THR A 191 25.36 -31.16 10.09
CA THR A 191 25.18 -29.70 10.23
C THR A 191 26.01 -28.92 9.21
N ASP A 192 27.25 -29.34 8.95
CA ASP A 192 28.13 -28.68 7.98
C ASP A 192 27.60 -28.78 6.54
N LYS A 193 27.07 -29.95 6.14
CA LYS A 193 26.48 -30.14 4.80
C LYS A 193 25.16 -29.37 4.67
N PHE A 194 24.38 -29.29 5.74
CA PHE A 194 23.16 -28.49 5.77
C PHE A 194 23.47 -27.00 5.65
N LEU A 195 24.43 -26.48 6.42
CA LEU A 195 24.84 -25.08 6.37
C LEU A 195 25.49 -24.72 5.02
N ALA A 196 26.30 -25.60 4.44
CA ALA A 196 26.88 -25.39 3.11
C ALA A 196 25.81 -25.35 2.02
N LYS A 197 24.81 -26.25 2.08
CA LYS A 197 23.68 -26.22 1.15
C LYS A 197 22.86 -24.94 1.31
N LEU A 198 22.54 -24.55 2.55
CA LEU A 198 21.81 -23.33 2.84
C LEU A 198 22.56 -22.10 2.32
N GLN A 199 23.88 -22.03 2.54
CA GLN A 199 24.72 -20.95 2.00
C GLN A 199 24.66 -20.92 0.47
N SER A 200 24.86 -22.07 -0.19
CA SER A 200 24.78 -22.18 -1.65
C SER A 200 23.41 -21.75 -2.19
N ASP A 201 22.33 -22.16 -1.54
CA ASP A 201 20.97 -21.82 -1.95
C ASP A 201 20.71 -20.31 -1.80
N VAL A 202 21.19 -19.70 -0.71
CA VAL A 202 21.08 -18.25 -0.47
C VAL A 202 21.93 -17.46 -1.47
N GLU A 203 23.16 -17.89 -1.73
CA GLU A 203 24.05 -17.24 -2.71
C GLU A 203 23.46 -17.32 -4.12
N HIS A 204 22.97 -18.49 -4.53
CA HIS A 204 22.31 -18.69 -5.83
C HIS A 204 21.09 -17.77 -5.96
N ARG A 205 20.18 -17.78 -4.98
CA ARG A 205 18.97 -16.93 -4.99
C ARG A 205 19.32 -15.45 -5.01
N THR A 206 20.31 -15.03 -4.23
CA THR A 206 20.77 -13.63 -4.20
C THR A 206 21.31 -13.23 -5.58
N HIS A 207 22.09 -14.11 -6.22
CA HIS A 207 22.64 -13.87 -7.54
C HIS A 207 21.55 -13.79 -8.63
N SER A 208 20.56 -14.69 -8.59
CA SER A 208 19.42 -14.67 -9.52
C SER A 208 18.60 -13.38 -9.38
N ILE A 209 18.28 -12.97 -8.14
CA ILE A 209 17.54 -11.73 -7.86
C ILE A 209 18.32 -10.51 -8.36
N LEU A 210 19.62 -10.43 -8.06
CA LEU A 210 20.46 -9.33 -8.52
C LEU A 210 20.50 -9.23 -10.04
N THR A 211 20.68 -10.36 -10.72
CA THR A 211 20.73 -10.43 -12.19
C THR A 211 19.40 -10.00 -12.80
N ALA A 212 18.27 -10.41 -12.21
CA ALA A 212 16.95 -9.98 -12.65
C ALA A 212 16.73 -8.48 -12.44
N CYS A 213 17.11 -7.94 -11.27
CA CYS A 213 17.02 -6.51 -10.98
C CYS A 213 17.91 -5.68 -11.91
N GLU A 214 19.12 -6.14 -12.21
CA GLU A 214 20.05 -5.48 -13.13
C GLU A 214 19.50 -5.46 -14.56
N SER A 215 19.06 -6.62 -15.06
CA SER A 215 18.44 -6.71 -16.39
C SER A 215 17.21 -5.81 -16.50
N TYR A 216 16.40 -5.73 -15.45
CA TYR A 216 15.28 -4.82 -15.38
C TYR A 216 15.72 -3.35 -15.39
N TRP A 217 16.73 -2.99 -14.59
CA TRP A 217 17.23 -1.62 -14.49
C TRP A 217 17.87 -1.14 -15.80
N ASP A 218 18.66 -1.97 -16.46
CA ASP A 218 19.26 -1.62 -17.76
C ASP A 218 18.16 -1.31 -18.80
N ARG A 219 17.03 -2.03 -18.78
CA ARG A 219 15.87 -1.69 -19.62
C ARG A 219 15.28 -0.33 -19.27
N VAL A 220 15.18 0.01 -17.98
CA VAL A 220 14.72 1.34 -17.55
C VAL A 220 15.61 2.43 -18.13
N VAL A 221 16.93 2.29 -17.98
CA VAL A 221 17.91 3.29 -18.44
C VAL A 221 17.86 3.45 -19.97
N ILE A 222 17.75 2.36 -20.72
CA ILE A 222 17.61 2.42 -22.18
C ILE A 222 16.31 3.13 -22.59
N CYS A 223 15.18 2.80 -21.94
CA CYS A 223 13.90 3.46 -22.20
C CYS A 223 13.96 4.97 -21.91
N GLN A 224 14.58 5.36 -20.81
CA GLN A 224 14.81 6.77 -20.46
C GLN A 224 15.67 7.48 -21.53
N ARG A 225 16.71 6.82 -22.05
CA ARG A 225 17.56 7.38 -23.11
C ARG A 225 16.79 7.59 -24.42
N ILE A 226 15.98 6.61 -24.83
CA ILE A 226 15.12 6.73 -26.03
C ILE A 226 14.21 7.96 -25.91
N GLY A 227 13.57 8.14 -24.76
CA GLY A 227 12.71 9.31 -24.55
C GLY A 227 13.47 10.63 -24.42
N GLU A 228 14.68 10.64 -23.83
CA GLU A 228 15.57 11.80 -23.80
C GLU A 228 15.95 12.26 -25.22
N ASP A 229 16.28 11.31 -26.11
CA ASP A 229 16.63 11.61 -27.50
C ASP A 229 15.43 12.17 -28.29
N LEU A 230 14.23 11.62 -28.07
CA LEU A 230 12.99 12.13 -28.67
C LEU A 230 12.64 13.53 -28.18
N ILE A 231 12.72 13.79 -26.88
CA ILE A 231 12.42 15.11 -26.34
C ILE A 231 13.39 16.15 -26.89
N LYS A 232 14.70 15.84 -26.96
CA LYS A 232 15.73 16.74 -27.49
C LYS A 232 15.62 17.00 -28.99
N SER A 233 14.92 16.13 -29.73
CA SER A 233 14.69 16.34 -31.17
C SER A 233 13.78 17.54 -31.47
N ILE A 234 13.04 18.04 -30.47
CA ILE A 234 12.17 19.21 -30.58
C ILE A 234 12.83 20.40 -29.86
N PRO A 235 13.29 21.43 -30.59
CA PRO A 235 13.87 22.63 -29.98
C PRO A 235 12.86 23.37 -29.10
N VAL A 236 13.36 23.96 -28.03
CA VAL A 236 12.54 24.71 -27.06
C VAL A 236 11.88 25.91 -27.73
N GLU A 237 12.61 26.60 -28.58
CA GLU A 237 12.17 27.78 -29.31
C GLU A 237 10.97 27.42 -30.20
N GLU A 238 10.95 26.19 -30.71
CA GLU A 238 9.84 25.67 -31.49
C GLU A 238 8.60 25.40 -30.64
N ILE A 239 8.80 24.85 -29.44
CA ILE A 239 7.73 24.66 -28.45
C ILE A 239 7.09 26.00 -28.11
N GLU A 240 7.90 27.00 -27.75
CA GLU A 240 7.43 28.34 -27.38
C GLU A 240 6.72 29.05 -28.54
N ARG A 241 7.21 28.88 -29.78
CA ARG A 241 6.55 29.39 -30.99
C ARG A 241 5.16 28.76 -31.18
N VAL A 242 5.05 27.43 -31.05
CA VAL A 242 3.76 26.72 -31.18
C VAL A 242 2.78 27.16 -30.10
N LEU A 243 3.24 27.24 -28.84
CA LEU A 243 2.41 27.71 -27.73
C LEU A 243 1.93 29.16 -27.92
N SER A 244 2.81 30.05 -28.36
CA SER A 244 2.48 31.46 -28.62
C SER A 244 1.50 31.63 -29.77
N SER A 245 1.60 30.80 -30.82
CA SER A 245 0.67 30.83 -31.94
C SER A 245 -0.74 30.33 -31.60
N GLY A 246 -0.87 29.50 -30.56
CA GLY A 246 -2.10 28.78 -30.22
C GLY A 246 -2.59 27.78 -31.29
N ASN A 247 -1.84 27.60 -32.39
CA ASN A 247 -2.19 26.68 -33.46
C ASN A 247 -1.39 25.38 -33.32
N PHE A 248 -2.08 24.31 -32.90
CA PHE A 248 -1.50 22.98 -32.73
C PHE A 248 -1.64 22.08 -33.95
N TYR A 249 -2.08 22.63 -35.09
CA TYR A 249 -2.33 21.88 -36.31
C TYR A 249 -1.37 22.29 -37.43
N VAL A 250 -0.72 21.28 -38.02
CA VAL A 250 0.16 21.42 -39.19
C VAL A 250 -0.43 20.59 -40.31
N ASN A 251 -0.73 21.21 -41.46
CA ASN A 251 -1.38 20.57 -42.61
C ASN A 251 -2.69 19.83 -42.23
N HIS A 252 -3.54 20.49 -41.42
CA HIS A 252 -4.81 19.96 -40.89
C HIS A 252 -4.70 18.73 -39.98
N ARG A 253 -3.49 18.31 -39.60
CA ARG A 253 -3.27 17.25 -38.60
C ARG A 253 -2.68 17.82 -37.33
N TYR A 254 -3.03 17.20 -36.21
CA TYR A 254 -2.52 17.59 -34.91
C TYR A 254 -1.01 17.35 -34.84
N ILE A 255 -0.25 18.29 -34.26
CA ILE A 255 1.22 18.22 -34.26
C ILE A 255 1.76 17.00 -33.50
N ALA A 256 1.07 16.59 -32.43
CA ALA A 256 1.37 15.36 -31.69
C ALA A 256 0.49 14.17 -32.11
N ASP A 257 0.05 14.10 -33.38
CA ASP A 257 -0.65 12.92 -33.89
C ASP A 257 0.31 11.72 -33.99
N ALA A 258 -0.10 10.56 -33.47
CA ALA A 258 0.69 9.33 -33.45
C ALA A 258 1.12 8.83 -34.84
N TYR A 259 0.42 9.20 -35.92
CA TYR A 259 0.84 8.84 -37.28
C TYR A 259 1.99 9.70 -37.82
N ARG A 260 2.28 10.82 -37.16
CA ARG A 260 3.41 11.65 -37.55
C ARG A 260 4.70 11.06 -36.96
N PRO A 261 5.81 11.02 -37.72
CA PRO A 261 7.09 10.54 -37.20
C PRO A 261 7.57 11.29 -35.93
N ASP A 262 7.24 12.58 -35.83
CA ASP A 262 7.57 13.47 -34.72
C ASP A 262 6.47 13.57 -33.65
N GLY A 263 5.33 12.90 -33.84
CA GLY A 263 4.14 13.12 -33.02
C GLY A 263 4.33 12.74 -31.55
N ALA A 264 4.95 11.59 -31.30
CA ALA A 264 5.29 11.16 -29.94
C ALA A 264 6.39 12.03 -29.31
N ALA A 265 7.35 12.54 -30.11
CA ALA A 265 8.37 13.47 -29.64
C ALA A 265 7.75 14.79 -29.16
N TRP A 266 6.83 15.36 -29.95
CA TRP A 266 6.05 16.54 -29.57
C TRP A 266 5.22 16.30 -28.31
N PHE A 267 4.58 15.13 -28.19
CA PHE A 267 3.82 14.77 -26.99
C PHE A 267 4.69 14.75 -25.74
N LEU A 268 5.84 14.06 -25.77
CA LEU A 268 6.77 13.97 -24.64
C LEU A 268 7.42 15.31 -24.31
N ALA A 269 7.85 16.08 -25.32
CA ALA A 269 8.49 17.37 -25.15
C ALA A 269 7.54 18.41 -24.52
N MET A 270 6.27 18.42 -24.94
CA MET A 270 5.24 19.27 -24.33
C MET A 270 4.99 18.90 -22.87
N ILE A 271 4.95 17.60 -22.53
CA ILE A 271 4.79 17.18 -21.13
C ILE A 271 5.97 17.68 -20.30
N GLU A 272 7.21 17.52 -20.79
CA GLU A 272 8.39 18.02 -20.09
C GLU A 272 8.35 19.54 -19.91
N HIS A 273 7.98 20.29 -20.94
CA HIS A 273 7.87 21.75 -20.90
C HIS A 273 6.87 22.21 -19.83
N PHE A 274 5.63 21.70 -19.84
CA PHE A 274 4.60 22.07 -18.88
C PHE A 274 4.87 21.57 -17.45
N PHE A 275 5.61 20.46 -17.31
CA PHE A 275 5.93 19.89 -16.01
C PHE A 275 7.13 20.57 -15.33
N LEU A 276 8.19 20.88 -16.09
CA LEU A 276 9.45 21.41 -15.53
C LEU A 276 9.64 22.91 -15.72
N ARG A 277 9.25 23.48 -16.86
CA ARG A 277 9.53 24.89 -17.18
C ARG A 277 8.44 25.82 -16.70
N THR A 278 7.18 25.55 -17.05
CA THR A 278 6.05 26.42 -16.65
C THR A 278 5.46 26.04 -15.30
N GLY A 279 5.59 24.77 -14.90
CA GLY A 279 5.06 24.26 -13.63
C GLY A 279 3.53 24.10 -13.60
N GLU A 280 2.84 24.35 -14.72
CA GLU A 280 1.38 24.25 -14.84
C GLU A 280 0.88 22.81 -14.62
N LEU A 281 1.66 21.81 -15.04
CA LEU A 281 1.29 20.41 -14.87
C LEU A 281 1.76 19.90 -13.51
N ARG A 282 0.85 19.71 -12.54
CA ARG A 282 1.19 19.23 -11.17
C ARG A 282 1.63 17.77 -11.08
N ALA A 283 1.09 16.91 -11.92
CA ALA A 283 1.37 15.48 -11.94
C ALA A 283 1.32 14.97 -13.39
N ILE A 284 2.09 13.92 -13.70
CA ILE A 284 2.06 13.27 -15.01
C ILE A 284 0.90 12.28 -15.01
N SER A 285 -0.28 12.75 -15.40
CA SER A 285 -1.46 11.91 -15.61
C SER A 285 -2.39 12.55 -16.64
N TYR A 286 -3.16 11.74 -17.36
CA TYR A 286 -4.18 12.24 -18.28
C TYR A 286 -5.22 13.13 -17.56
N THR A 287 -5.51 12.85 -16.28
CA THR A 287 -6.41 13.70 -15.48
C THR A 287 -5.84 15.09 -15.24
N ALA A 288 -4.54 15.21 -14.94
CA ALA A 288 -3.88 16.49 -14.73
C ALA A 288 -3.66 17.25 -16.05
N MET A 289 -3.36 16.52 -17.12
CA MET A 289 -3.14 17.10 -18.46
C MET A 289 -4.40 17.74 -19.06
N LYS A 290 -5.60 17.28 -18.68
CA LYS A 290 -6.88 17.81 -19.19
C LYS A 290 -7.03 19.33 -19.05
N ALA A 291 -6.39 19.93 -18.05
CA ALA A 291 -6.43 21.38 -17.82
C ALA A 291 -5.69 22.19 -18.90
N ILE A 292 -4.72 21.59 -19.58
CA ILE A 292 -3.86 22.27 -20.55
C ILE A 292 -4.48 22.14 -21.96
N PRO A 293 -4.65 23.25 -22.71
CA PRO A 293 -5.27 23.23 -24.04
C PRO A 293 -4.65 22.24 -25.02
N PHE A 294 -3.32 22.11 -25.01
CA PHE A 294 -2.60 21.16 -25.86
C PHE A 294 -3.07 19.71 -25.64
N PHE A 295 -3.23 19.25 -24.39
CA PHE A 295 -3.56 17.84 -24.15
C PHE A 295 -5.05 17.49 -24.26
N LYS A 296 -5.94 18.49 -24.45
CA LYS A 296 -7.40 18.27 -24.55
C LYS A 296 -7.80 17.18 -25.56
N PRO A 297 -7.22 17.08 -26.76
CA PRO A 297 -7.56 16.02 -27.71
C PRO A 297 -7.32 14.62 -27.15
N PHE A 298 -6.21 14.38 -26.45
CA PHE A 298 -5.91 13.08 -25.84
C PHE A 298 -6.76 12.77 -24.61
N CYS A 299 -7.16 13.80 -23.85
CA CYS A 299 -7.99 13.62 -22.66
C CYS A 299 -9.48 13.45 -22.98
N GLY A 300 -9.95 14.03 -24.09
CA GLY A 300 -11.34 13.99 -24.52
C GLY A 300 -11.65 12.90 -25.54
N ASN A 301 -10.65 12.43 -26.30
CA ASN A 301 -10.82 11.42 -27.35
C ASN A 301 -10.05 10.13 -27.00
N SER A 302 -10.79 9.10 -26.58
CA SER A 302 -10.23 7.78 -26.21
C SER A 302 -9.45 7.14 -27.35
N TYR A 303 -9.83 7.40 -28.60
CA TYR A 303 -9.16 6.85 -29.78
C TYR A 303 -7.79 7.49 -30.02
N MET A 304 -7.68 8.82 -29.91
CA MET A 304 -6.39 9.50 -30.00
C MET A 304 -5.46 9.07 -28.87
N ARG A 305 -6.00 8.90 -27.66
CA ARG A 305 -5.25 8.38 -26.52
C ARG A 305 -4.72 6.97 -26.78
N ALA A 306 -5.60 6.04 -27.18
CA ALA A 306 -5.21 4.65 -27.42
C ALA A 306 -4.12 4.53 -28.49
N ARG A 307 -4.19 5.35 -29.54
CA ARG A 307 -3.15 5.41 -30.59
C ARG A 307 -1.82 5.94 -30.06
N MET A 308 -1.84 7.02 -29.27
CA MET A 308 -0.62 7.54 -28.65
C MET A 308 -0.02 6.52 -27.67
N ASP A 309 -0.86 5.87 -26.87
CA ASP A 309 -0.43 4.80 -25.95
C ASP A 309 0.23 3.64 -26.72
N GLN A 310 -0.32 3.25 -27.88
CA GLN A 310 0.27 2.23 -28.75
C GLN A 310 1.61 2.68 -29.33
N GLU A 311 1.71 3.94 -29.77
CA GLU A 311 2.94 4.50 -30.35
C GLU A 311 4.05 4.62 -29.30
N LEU A 312 3.74 5.04 -28.08
CA LEU A 312 4.67 5.06 -26.96
C LEU A 312 5.19 3.65 -26.62
N ARG A 313 4.32 2.63 -26.66
CA ARG A 313 4.75 1.23 -26.50
C ARG A 313 5.65 0.77 -27.65
N ARG A 314 5.32 1.14 -28.89
CA ARG A 314 6.11 0.80 -30.07
C ARG A 314 7.52 1.39 -29.98
N ILE A 315 7.62 2.64 -29.55
CA ILE A 315 8.89 3.36 -29.34
C ILE A 315 9.70 2.72 -28.21
N ALA A 316 9.06 2.42 -27.07
CA ALA A 316 9.73 1.80 -25.93
C ALA A 316 10.14 0.34 -26.20
N GLY A 317 9.42 -0.37 -27.07
CA GLY A 317 9.70 -1.75 -27.47
C GLY A 317 9.81 -2.70 -26.27
N SER A 318 10.84 -3.54 -26.27
CA SER A 318 11.14 -4.48 -25.17
C SER A 318 11.59 -3.82 -23.87
N TYR A 319 11.82 -2.51 -23.88
CA TYR A 319 12.27 -1.71 -22.72
C TYR A 319 11.10 -1.03 -21.97
N ALA A 320 9.87 -1.18 -22.48
CA ALA A 320 8.66 -0.70 -21.84
C ALA A 320 8.48 -1.31 -20.42
N ALA A 321 7.62 -0.67 -19.62
CA ALA A 321 7.26 -1.20 -18.32
C ALA A 321 6.53 -2.55 -18.47
N PRO A 322 6.85 -3.57 -17.64
CA PRO A 322 6.16 -4.85 -17.71
C PRO A 322 4.70 -4.71 -17.26
N GLY A 323 3.80 -5.31 -18.02
CA GLY A 323 2.36 -5.28 -17.82
C GLY A 323 1.60 -4.28 -18.71
N GLU A 324 0.32 -4.10 -18.41
CA GLU A 324 -0.58 -3.24 -19.19
C GLU A 324 -0.53 -1.76 -18.78
N ASP A 325 0.29 -1.35 -17.82
CA ASP A 325 0.32 0.05 -17.40
C ASP A 325 1.17 0.93 -18.34
N ILE A 326 0.48 1.67 -19.21
CA ILE A 326 1.11 2.66 -20.09
C ILE A 326 1.72 3.83 -19.32
N THR A 327 1.19 4.14 -18.13
CA THR A 327 1.64 5.27 -17.31
C THR A 327 3.09 5.06 -16.88
N GLU A 328 3.45 3.86 -16.43
CA GLU A 328 4.85 3.53 -16.10
C GLU A 328 5.77 3.67 -17.32
N THR A 329 5.32 3.24 -18.50
CA THR A 329 6.10 3.38 -19.74
C THR A 329 6.29 4.85 -20.12
N LEU A 330 5.25 5.67 -20.01
CA LEU A 330 5.31 7.11 -20.23
C LEU A 330 6.27 7.79 -19.23
N ILE A 331 6.19 7.44 -17.94
CA ILE A 331 7.08 7.95 -16.89
C ILE A 331 8.53 7.63 -17.21
N ARG A 332 8.82 6.41 -17.65
CA ARG A 332 10.18 6.01 -18.08
C ARG A 332 10.66 6.80 -19.27
N LEU A 333 9.87 6.94 -20.34
CA LEU A 333 10.23 7.75 -21.51
C LEU A 333 10.51 9.22 -21.13
N LEU A 334 9.80 9.75 -20.13
CA LEU A 334 10.05 11.12 -19.64
C LEU A 334 11.32 11.25 -18.77
N GLY A 335 12.02 10.15 -18.47
CA GLY A 335 13.23 10.14 -17.67
C GLY A 335 12.99 10.04 -16.16
N TYR A 336 11.78 9.66 -15.73
CA TYR A 336 11.44 9.49 -14.32
C TYR A 336 11.48 8.01 -13.90
N VAL A 337 11.33 7.77 -12.60
CA VAL A 337 11.30 6.43 -11.99
C VAL A 337 9.95 6.17 -11.33
N SER A 338 9.43 4.96 -11.52
CA SER A 338 8.27 4.42 -10.81
C SER A 338 8.67 3.82 -9.46
N ALA A 339 7.68 3.43 -8.65
CA ALA A 339 7.93 2.71 -7.40
C ALA A 339 8.63 1.36 -7.64
N ARG A 340 8.30 0.68 -8.74
CA ARG A 340 8.92 -0.58 -9.15
C ARG A 340 10.39 -0.39 -9.54
N ASP A 341 10.69 0.69 -10.27
CA ASP A 341 12.08 1.05 -10.64
C ASP A 341 12.93 1.34 -9.40
N CYS A 342 12.36 2.08 -8.43
CA CYS A 342 13.01 2.31 -7.14
C CYS A 342 13.25 1.01 -6.35
N GLY A 343 12.32 0.04 -6.42
CA GLY A 343 12.48 -1.27 -5.79
C GLY A 343 13.66 -2.06 -6.35
N ALA A 344 13.79 -2.12 -7.68
CA ALA A 344 14.91 -2.79 -8.34
C ALA A 344 16.26 -2.13 -7.98
N ALA A 345 16.35 -0.79 -8.03
CA ALA A 345 17.56 -0.07 -7.64
C ALA A 345 17.92 -0.29 -6.16
N ALA A 346 16.91 -0.27 -5.27
CA ALA A 346 17.12 -0.50 -3.84
C ALA A 346 17.62 -1.92 -3.54
N ALA A 347 17.10 -2.94 -4.25
CA ALA A 347 17.55 -4.31 -4.11
C ALA A 347 19.04 -4.46 -4.47
N ILE A 348 19.45 -3.90 -5.62
CA ILE A 348 20.86 -3.93 -6.06
C ILE A 348 21.75 -3.22 -5.03
N LEU A 349 21.38 -2.00 -4.62
CA LEU A 349 22.18 -1.21 -3.67
C LEU A 349 22.30 -1.88 -2.30
N THR A 350 21.24 -2.56 -1.84
CA THR A 350 21.23 -3.27 -0.55
C THR A 350 22.12 -4.50 -0.60
N ALA A 351 22.00 -5.32 -1.65
CA ALA A 351 22.78 -6.53 -1.81
C ALA A 351 24.29 -6.25 -1.98
N GLU A 352 24.65 -5.17 -2.67
CA GLU A 352 26.04 -4.74 -2.86
C GLU A 352 26.63 -4.02 -1.62
N ASN A 353 25.80 -3.61 -0.67
CA ASN A 353 26.24 -2.92 0.55
C ASN A 353 25.70 -3.60 1.82
N PRO A 354 26.02 -4.89 2.07
CA PRO A 354 25.52 -5.66 3.22
C PRO A 354 25.98 -5.09 4.57
N LYS A 355 26.95 -4.16 4.54
CA LYS A 355 27.36 -3.38 5.70
C LYS A 355 26.20 -2.58 6.28
N PHE A 356 25.17 -2.20 5.53
CA PHE A 356 24.03 -1.49 6.09
C PHE A 356 22.87 -2.46 6.32
N ASN A 357 22.29 -2.45 7.53
CA ASN A 357 21.02 -3.14 7.72
C ASN A 357 19.91 -2.35 6.99
N PRO A 358 18.87 -3.00 6.46
CA PRO A 358 17.78 -2.32 5.74
C PRO A 358 17.12 -1.21 6.57
N HIS A 359 17.03 -1.40 7.90
CA HIS A 359 16.50 -0.39 8.80
C HIS A 359 17.34 0.90 8.80
N ALA A 360 18.68 0.81 8.86
CA ALA A 360 19.51 2.01 8.87
C ALA A 360 19.44 2.75 7.53
N LEU A 361 19.29 2.04 6.41
CA LEU A 361 19.03 2.66 5.10
C LEU A 361 17.69 3.41 5.09
N ARG A 362 16.63 2.81 5.63
CA ARG A 362 15.28 3.42 5.70
C ARG A 362 15.23 4.68 6.57
N SER A 363 16.00 4.72 7.66
CA SER A 363 16.05 5.86 8.59
C SER A 363 17.22 6.81 8.33
N ALA A 364 17.93 6.67 7.20
CA ALA A 364 19.09 7.49 6.90
C ALA A 364 18.66 8.94 6.57
N ALA A 365 19.10 9.90 7.39
CA ALA A 365 18.98 11.31 7.07
C ALA A 365 20.00 11.71 5.99
N TYR A 366 19.59 12.56 5.05
CA TYR A 366 20.46 13.01 3.96
C TYR A 366 21.65 13.83 4.48
N LEU A 367 21.42 14.63 5.53
CA LEU A 367 22.45 15.34 6.29
C LEU A 367 22.56 14.69 7.67
N SER A 368 23.78 14.61 8.20
CA SER A 368 23.98 14.29 9.61
C SER A 368 23.72 15.50 10.50
N ASP A 369 23.69 15.28 11.81
CA ASP A 369 23.69 16.34 12.82
C ASP A 369 24.91 17.29 12.68
N ASP A 370 26.03 16.81 12.11
CA ASP A 370 27.24 17.60 11.77
C ASP A 370 27.28 18.05 10.28
N ASP A 371 26.15 18.11 9.58
CA ASP A 371 26.00 18.55 8.18
C ASP A 371 26.81 17.78 7.10
N LYS A 372 27.39 16.61 7.44
CA LYS A 372 28.06 15.75 6.45
C LYS A 372 27.04 14.98 5.60
N PRO A 373 27.06 15.12 4.26
CA PRO A 373 26.10 14.48 3.38
C PRO A 373 26.16 12.96 3.43
N LEU A 374 25.03 12.31 3.09
CA LEU A 374 24.87 10.86 2.98
C LEU A 374 25.91 10.20 2.07
N HIS A 375 26.35 10.95 1.07
CA HIS A 375 27.35 10.54 0.09
C HIS A 375 28.48 11.57 0.09
N HIS A 376 29.72 11.10 0.10
CA HIS A 376 30.89 11.95 -0.06
C HIS A 376 31.93 11.22 -0.90
N TRP A 377 32.61 11.97 -1.76
CA TRP A 377 33.72 11.46 -2.53
C TRP A 377 34.95 11.32 -1.62
N ASP A 378 35.60 10.17 -1.64
CA ASP A 378 36.89 9.97 -0.98
C ASP A 378 38.01 10.14 -2.02
N SER A 379 38.69 11.27 -1.97
CA SER A 379 39.77 11.60 -2.90
C SER A 379 40.97 10.65 -2.79
N ASN A 380 41.19 10.02 -1.64
CA ASN A 380 42.32 9.10 -1.44
C ASN A 380 42.02 7.71 -2.03
N LEU A 381 40.76 7.27 -1.98
CA LEU A 381 40.34 5.99 -2.53
C LEU A 381 39.75 6.09 -3.95
N GLY A 382 39.57 7.31 -4.48
CA GLY A 382 39.01 7.56 -5.79
C GLY A 382 37.59 6.99 -5.96
N CYS A 383 36.80 6.96 -4.88
CA CYS A 383 35.48 6.33 -4.89
C CYS A 383 34.42 7.12 -4.12
N LEU A 384 33.16 6.95 -4.52
CA LEU A 384 32.02 7.50 -3.81
C LEU A 384 31.72 6.62 -2.60
N LYS A 385 31.66 7.23 -1.41
CA LYS A 385 31.29 6.55 -0.17
C LYS A 385 29.86 6.85 0.20
N TRP A 386 29.13 5.81 0.61
CA TRP A 386 27.85 5.93 1.30
C TRP A 386 28.09 5.80 2.80
N GLY A 387 27.51 6.69 3.61
CA GLY A 387 27.60 6.57 5.05
C GLY A 387 26.28 6.76 5.75
N VAL A 388 25.96 5.92 6.73
CA VAL A 388 24.74 6.04 7.54
C VAL A 388 25.11 6.40 8.98
N SER A 389 24.43 7.40 9.53
CA SER A 389 24.60 7.81 10.93
C SER A 389 24.17 6.68 11.86
N LYS A 390 24.96 6.43 12.92
CA LYS A 390 24.59 5.59 14.06
C LYS A 390 24.46 6.49 15.29
N PRO A 391 23.28 7.09 15.53
CA PRO A 391 23.10 8.10 16.58
C PRO A 391 23.50 7.58 17.96
N ARG A 392 23.13 6.33 18.27
CA ARG A 392 23.45 5.67 19.55
C ARG A 392 24.95 5.47 19.79
N ALA A 393 25.73 5.36 18.72
CA ALA A 393 27.17 5.11 18.80
C ALA A 393 28.01 6.37 18.52
N LYS A 394 27.37 7.53 18.26
CA LYS A 394 28.01 8.78 17.80
C LYS A 394 29.04 8.54 16.68
N ALA A 395 28.74 7.61 15.77
CA ALA A 395 29.66 7.17 14.73
C ALA A 395 28.93 7.02 13.40
N ARG A 396 29.67 6.94 12.30
CA ARG A 396 29.12 6.69 10.96
C ARG A 396 29.61 5.34 10.45
N LYS A 397 28.69 4.50 10.00
CA LYS A 397 29.08 3.33 9.21
C LYS A 397 29.26 3.80 7.78
N VAL A 398 30.40 3.51 7.17
CA VAL A 398 30.71 3.97 5.82
C VAL A 398 31.09 2.77 4.96
N SER A 399 30.62 2.76 3.73
CA SER A 399 30.97 1.76 2.71
C SER A 399 31.36 2.49 1.43
N ALA A 400 32.45 2.06 0.80
CA ALA A 400 32.71 2.42 -0.58
C ALA A 400 31.65 1.75 -1.46
N LEU A 401 31.10 2.49 -2.42
CA LEU A 401 30.20 1.91 -3.40
C LEU A 401 31.02 1.04 -4.37
N SER A 402 30.57 -0.19 -4.60
CA SER A 402 31.10 -1.02 -5.69
C SER A 402 30.88 -0.33 -7.04
N PRO A 403 31.65 -0.66 -8.10
CA PRO A 403 31.42 -0.09 -9.43
C PRO A 403 29.98 -0.25 -9.91
N ARG A 404 29.36 -1.40 -9.61
CA ARG A 404 27.96 -1.69 -9.88
C ARG A 404 27.03 -0.76 -9.09
N SER A 405 27.20 -0.64 -7.77
CA SER A 405 26.40 0.28 -6.96
C SER A 405 26.54 1.73 -7.40
N PHE A 406 27.75 2.13 -7.79
CA PHE A 406 28.03 3.48 -8.26
C PHE A 406 27.33 3.80 -9.59
N LYS A 407 27.31 2.87 -10.54
CA LYS A 407 26.55 2.98 -11.80
C LYS A 407 25.07 3.24 -11.51
N ILE A 408 24.42 2.33 -10.77
CA ILE A 408 23.00 2.40 -10.44
C ILE A 408 22.67 3.70 -9.70
N TYR A 409 23.49 4.06 -8.71
CA TYR A 409 23.31 5.29 -7.95
C TYR A 409 23.36 6.54 -8.83
N THR A 410 24.35 6.61 -9.73
CA THR A 410 24.52 7.76 -10.64
C THR A 410 23.34 7.90 -11.59
N GLU A 411 22.86 6.79 -12.15
CA GLU A 411 21.67 6.75 -13.01
C GLU A 411 20.40 7.16 -12.24
N LEU A 412 20.23 6.69 -11.01
CA LEU A 412 19.10 7.07 -10.14
C LEU A 412 19.13 8.57 -9.79
N VAL A 413 20.32 9.13 -9.49
CA VAL A 413 20.47 10.57 -9.25
C VAL A 413 20.10 11.37 -10.49
N LYS A 414 20.52 10.92 -11.68
CA LYS A 414 20.14 11.55 -12.96
C LYS A 414 18.62 11.50 -13.17
N ALA A 415 17.99 10.33 -13.01
CA ALA A 415 16.55 10.16 -13.21
C ALA A 415 15.68 10.94 -12.21
N THR A 416 16.18 11.13 -10.98
CA THR A 416 15.46 11.90 -9.95
C THR A 416 15.73 13.41 -10.01
N MET A 417 16.70 13.86 -10.81
CA MET A 417 17.10 15.27 -10.92
C MET A 417 15.92 16.19 -11.27
N LYS A 418 15.14 15.81 -12.29
CA LYS A 418 13.99 16.58 -12.79
C LYS A 418 12.95 16.82 -11.68
N ALA A 419 12.63 15.78 -10.91
CA ALA A 419 11.70 15.87 -9.79
C ALA A 419 12.24 16.72 -8.63
N ARG A 420 13.55 16.62 -8.33
CA ARG A 420 14.21 17.44 -7.30
C ARG A 420 14.24 18.91 -7.66
N ILE A 421 14.59 19.25 -8.90
CA ILE A 421 14.55 20.63 -9.42
C ILE A 421 13.15 21.22 -9.20
N ARG A 422 12.12 20.47 -9.57
CA ARG A 422 10.74 20.89 -9.36
C ARG A 422 10.40 21.14 -7.88
N LEU A 423 10.80 20.24 -6.98
CA LEU A 423 10.56 20.40 -5.55
C LEU A 423 11.27 21.64 -4.99
N ILE A 424 12.48 21.93 -5.46
CA ILE A 424 13.23 23.14 -5.10
C ILE A 424 12.49 24.40 -5.58
N LEU A 425 12.08 24.42 -6.86
CA LEU A 425 11.34 25.54 -7.45
C LEU A 425 9.98 25.76 -6.76
N SER A 426 9.30 24.68 -6.37
CA SER A 426 8.00 24.73 -5.68
C SER A 426 8.14 25.09 -4.19
N GLY A 427 9.26 24.71 -3.56
CA GLY A 427 9.57 24.99 -2.15
C GLY A 427 10.04 26.42 -1.88
N GLY A 428 10.56 27.12 -2.89
CA GLY A 428 10.94 28.54 -2.81
C GLY A 428 9.77 29.50 -2.53
N GLY A 429 8.52 29.04 -2.68
CA GLY A 429 7.31 29.80 -2.34
C GLY A 429 6.87 29.73 -0.87
N ARG A 430 7.57 28.97 -0.01
CA ARG A 430 7.33 28.98 1.44
C ARG A 430 8.40 29.81 2.16
N LYS A 431 8.49 31.08 1.78
CA LYS A 431 9.00 32.15 2.64
C LYS A 431 7.99 33.31 2.57
N ASN A 432 6.97 33.20 3.41
CA ASN A 432 6.39 34.25 4.26
C ASN A 432 5.24 33.63 5.06
#